data_AF-A0A6G1MPT2-F1
#
_entry.id   AF-A0A6G1MPT2-F1
#
_cell.length_a   1.000
_cell.length_b   1.000
_cell.length_c   1.000
_cell.angle_alpha   90.00
_cell.angle_beta   90.00
_cell.angle_gamma   90.00
#
_symmetry.space_group_name_H-M   'P 1'
#
loop_
_entity.id
_entity.type
_entity.pdbx_description
1 polymer ?
#
loop_
_entity_poly.entity_id
_entity_poly.type
_entity_poly.pdbx_seq_one_letter_code
_entity_poly.pdbx_strand_id
1 'polypeptide(L)'
;MISRLSAAGGSTATRALFATVLATLAGLTSSQTFTSCNPLFGQCPANPALGGSMSADFTGGPNSMFTPILSTDKITYTNIGAQFQVSASGDSPTLASNFYIMFGRVSVTMRSATGVGIVSSVVLQSDDLDEIDWEWLGGDNVAVQSNYFGKGNTNTYDRAAFISVNDPQGTEHTYTIEWTSKAITWSIDGAVRRVLTAEASSGGGMYYPQTPMQIKLGAWSGGDPSNPDGTIQWAGGYTDYSQGPFNMFVRSLSIQDYSTGESYYYSDTSGSYQSIRSNGGTIGVGAGGDPGGSGTEYTPPTLTNIPINNGIPGSPSTETLTITRTRTPYIPPTSAEEYWAGTGYRVSSARGRPRLGNTDLFVRFSELLLIPPYIFALGWGVLGALLL
;
A
#
# COMPACT_ATOMS: atom_id res chain seq x y z
N MET A 1 23.56 37.13 -63.48
CA MET A 1 22.23 36.76 -64.03
C MET A 1 21.29 36.56 -62.84
N ILE A 2 20.48 37.59 -62.51
CA ILE A 2 19.00 37.59 -62.55
C ILE A 2 18.41 36.65 -61.48
N SER A 3 18.19 37.13 -60.23
CA SER A 3 16.92 37.67 -59.64
C SER A 3 15.93 36.55 -59.20
N ARG A 4 15.09 36.58 -58.14
CA ARG A 4 14.57 37.58 -57.19
C ARG A 4 13.59 36.84 -56.21
N LEU A 5 13.28 37.45 -55.04
CA LEU A 5 12.08 37.29 -54.15
C LEU A 5 11.87 35.95 -53.39
N SER A 6 11.80 35.87 -52.04
CA SER A 6 10.86 36.43 -51.01
C SER A 6 9.62 35.56 -50.72
N ALA A 7 9.50 35.07 -49.47
CA ALA A 7 8.28 34.89 -48.62
C ALA A 7 8.55 33.76 -47.60
N ALA A 8 8.63 34.00 -46.28
CA ALA A 8 7.56 34.25 -45.30
C ALA A 8 7.05 32.95 -44.60
N GLY A 9 6.91 33.03 -43.26
CA GLY A 9 6.28 32.03 -42.38
C GLY A 9 7.30 31.10 -41.71
N GLY A 10 7.55 31.12 -40.40
CA GLY A 10 6.64 31.36 -39.30
C GLY A 10 6.41 30.02 -38.59
N SER A 11 7.14 29.75 -37.51
CA SER A 11 6.70 28.91 -36.39
C SER A 11 7.84 28.83 -35.38
N THR A 12 7.69 29.62 -34.32
CA THR A 12 8.38 29.48 -33.05
C THR A 12 8.20 28.06 -32.53
N ALA A 13 9.32 27.35 -32.38
CA ALA A 13 9.39 26.11 -31.62
C ALA A 13 9.08 26.43 -30.15
N THR A 14 7.80 26.41 -29.80
CA THR A 14 7.37 26.37 -28.40
C THR A 14 7.75 25.02 -27.85
N ARG A 15 8.92 24.96 -27.20
CA ARG A 15 9.32 23.84 -26.35
C ARG A 15 8.24 23.68 -25.28
N ALA A 16 7.38 22.67 -25.46
CA ALA A 16 6.55 22.16 -24.39
C ALA A 16 7.48 21.59 -23.31
N LEU A 17 7.80 22.40 -22.30
CA LEU A 17 8.25 21.92 -21.01
C LEU A 17 7.08 21.14 -20.41
N PHE A 18 6.99 19.85 -20.73
CA PHE A 18 6.28 18.93 -19.86
C PHE A 18 7.09 18.87 -18.56
N ALA A 19 6.59 19.55 -17.54
CA ALA A 19 7.02 19.36 -16.17
C ALA A 19 6.62 17.93 -15.78
N THR A 20 7.54 17.00 -15.93
CA THR A 20 7.46 15.68 -15.32
C THR A 20 7.57 15.90 -13.81
N VAL A 21 6.44 16.05 -13.12
CA VAL A 21 6.40 15.91 -11.67
C VAL A 21 6.58 14.44 -11.38
N LEU A 22 7.84 14.03 -11.29
CA LEU A 22 8.24 12.74 -10.75
C LEU A 22 7.95 12.84 -9.23
N ALA A 23 6.76 12.40 -8.82
CA ALA A 23 6.43 12.22 -7.41
C ALA A 23 7.27 11.05 -6.88
N THR A 24 8.51 11.33 -6.48
CA THR A 24 9.42 10.36 -5.86
C THR A 24 9.65 10.72 -4.40
N LEU A 25 9.63 9.68 -3.56
CA LEU A 25 9.80 9.64 -2.10
C LEU A 25 8.52 9.78 -1.27
N ALA A 26 7.70 8.72 -1.25
CA ALA A 26 7.05 8.33 0.00
C ALA A 26 8.10 7.56 0.82
N GLY A 27 8.79 8.28 1.72
CA GLY A 27 9.70 7.70 2.68
C GLY A 27 8.93 6.76 3.62
N LEU A 28 9.58 5.65 3.98
CA LEU A 28 9.08 4.64 4.90
C LEU A 28 8.46 5.31 6.12
N THR A 29 7.19 5.04 6.37
CA THR A 29 6.60 5.30 7.67
C THR A 29 7.10 4.17 8.57
N SER A 30 8.25 4.42 9.21
CA SER A 30 8.90 3.47 10.13
C SER A 30 8.03 3.08 11.33
N SER A 31 6.80 3.58 11.41
CA SER A 31 5.89 3.36 12.52
C SER A 31 5.25 1.97 12.51
N GLN A 32 5.23 1.20 11.42
CA GLN A 32 4.65 -0.16 11.44
C GLN A 32 5.49 -1.23 10.75
N THR A 33 6.27 -0.85 9.73
CA THR A 33 6.97 -1.77 8.83
C THR A 33 8.47 -1.80 9.12
N PHE A 34 8.91 -2.65 10.05
CA PHE A 34 10.32 -2.83 10.41
C PHE A 34 10.60 -4.26 10.86
N THR A 35 11.87 -4.64 10.77
CA THR A 35 12.43 -5.88 11.31
C THR A 35 13.63 -5.56 12.20
N SER A 36 13.84 -6.35 13.25
CA SER A 36 15.03 -6.27 14.11
C SER A 36 16.20 -7.10 13.57
N CYS A 37 15.94 -8.07 12.70
CA CYS A 37 16.95 -8.90 12.06
C CYS A 37 16.49 -9.27 10.66
N ASN A 38 17.20 -8.77 9.64
CA ASN A 38 16.86 -9.06 8.26
C ASN A 38 17.70 -10.23 7.71
N PRO A 39 17.09 -11.37 7.34
CA PRO A 39 17.80 -12.59 6.97
C PRO A 39 18.45 -12.52 5.58
N LEU A 40 18.19 -11.47 4.78
CA LEU A 40 18.93 -11.21 3.54
C LEU A 40 20.38 -10.80 3.81
N PHE A 41 20.68 -10.32 5.02
CA PHE A 41 21.98 -9.78 5.40
C PHE A 41 22.67 -10.56 6.51
N GLY A 42 22.12 -11.70 6.95
CA GLY A 42 22.70 -12.51 8.00
C GLY A 42 21.79 -13.64 8.50
N GLN A 43 22.26 -14.34 9.52
CA GLN A 43 21.47 -15.38 10.19
C GLN A 43 20.62 -14.74 11.29
N CYS A 44 19.33 -15.04 11.28
CA CYS A 44 18.36 -14.55 12.26
C CYS A 44 17.82 -15.69 13.14
N PRO A 45 17.36 -15.39 14.37
CA PRO A 45 16.64 -16.37 15.17
C PRO A 45 15.42 -16.93 14.42
N ALA A 46 15.05 -18.17 14.72
CA ALA A 46 13.85 -18.77 14.15
C ALA A 46 12.59 -18.01 14.62
N ASN A 47 11.67 -17.75 13.69
CA ASN A 47 10.38 -17.12 13.93
C ASN A 47 9.41 -18.12 14.56
N PRO A 48 8.76 -17.84 15.70
CA PRO A 48 7.73 -18.72 16.26
C PRO A 48 6.60 -18.94 15.25
N ALA A 49 6.16 -20.18 15.05
CA ALA A 49 5.10 -20.50 14.10
C ALA A 49 3.73 -20.57 14.79
N LEU A 50 2.65 -20.22 14.07
CA LEU A 50 1.30 -20.60 14.50
C LEU A 50 1.09 -22.11 14.36
N GLY A 51 1.52 -22.68 13.23
CA GLY A 51 1.54 -24.12 13.00
C GLY A 51 0.16 -24.79 12.91
N GLY A 52 -0.90 -24.01 12.66
CA GLY A 52 -2.28 -24.48 12.63
C GLY A 52 -3.29 -23.36 12.41
N SER A 53 -4.50 -23.52 12.94
CA SER A 53 -5.55 -22.49 12.83
C SER A 53 -5.91 -21.93 14.21
N MET A 54 -6.23 -20.64 14.25
CA MET A 54 -6.74 -20.00 15.45
C MET A 54 -7.84 -18.98 15.12
N SER A 55 -8.56 -18.57 16.15
CA SER A 55 -9.42 -17.40 16.10
C SER A 55 -9.20 -16.56 17.35
N ALA A 56 -9.31 -15.24 17.21
CA ALA A 56 -9.24 -14.29 18.30
C ALA A 56 -10.51 -13.44 18.28
N ASP A 57 -11.18 -13.34 19.42
CA ASP A 57 -12.30 -12.42 19.64
C ASP A 57 -11.86 -11.39 20.68
N PHE A 58 -11.78 -10.12 20.28
CA PHE A 58 -11.33 -9.03 21.13
C PHE A 58 -12.47 -8.35 21.88
N THR A 59 -13.72 -8.74 21.67
CA THR A 59 -14.86 -8.22 22.43
C THR A 59 -14.82 -8.64 23.90
N GLY A 60 -14.13 -9.75 24.20
CA GLY A 60 -13.90 -10.27 25.54
C GLY A 60 -12.63 -9.74 26.23
N GLY A 61 -11.81 -8.93 25.56
CA GLY A 61 -10.53 -8.43 26.08
C GLY A 61 -9.30 -8.86 25.25
N PRO A 62 -8.08 -8.72 25.80
CA PRO A 62 -6.85 -9.08 25.12
C PRO A 62 -6.76 -10.58 24.84
N ASN A 63 -6.13 -10.93 23.71
CA ASN A 63 -5.81 -12.30 23.35
C ASN A 63 -4.31 -12.56 23.58
N SER A 64 -3.95 -13.65 24.26
CA SER A 64 -2.56 -13.98 24.62
C SER A 64 -1.63 -14.24 23.43
N MET A 65 -2.19 -14.46 22.23
CA MET A 65 -1.42 -14.65 21.01
C MET A 65 -1.02 -13.34 20.33
N PHE A 66 -1.41 -12.20 20.90
CA PHE A 66 -1.11 -10.87 20.38
C PHE A 66 -0.55 -9.97 21.48
N THR A 67 0.41 -9.12 21.11
CA THR A 67 1.08 -8.20 22.03
C THR A 67 1.04 -6.77 21.49
N PRO A 68 0.63 -5.78 22.30
CA PRO A 68 0.83 -4.36 21.97
C PRO A 68 2.32 -4.04 21.85
N ILE A 69 2.76 -3.51 20.71
CA ILE A 69 4.16 -3.21 20.45
C ILE A 69 4.47 -1.71 20.32
N LEU A 70 3.48 -0.88 19.99
CA LEU A 70 3.62 0.58 19.85
C LEU A 70 2.39 1.29 20.41
N SER A 71 2.59 2.48 20.99
CA SER A 71 1.57 3.30 21.68
C SER A 71 0.61 2.42 22.48
N THR A 72 1.16 1.57 23.36
CA THR A 72 0.42 0.45 23.97
C THR A 72 -0.70 0.93 24.90
N ASP A 73 -0.56 2.12 25.47
CA ASP A 73 -1.57 2.85 26.25
C ASP A 73 -2.75 3.35 25.40
N LYS A 74 -2.62 3.34 24.08
CA LYS A 74 -3.65 3.73 23.10
C LYS A 74 -4.43 2.53 22.54
N ILE A 75 -4.17 1.33 23.07
CA ILE A 75 -4.94 0.12 22.77
C ILE A 75 -5.82 -0.21 23.96
N THR A 76 -7.14 -0.13 23.78
CA THR A 76 -8.12 -0.54 24.80
C THR A 76 -9.05 -1.62 24.24
N TYR A 77 -9.75 -2.32 25.13
CA TYR A 77 -10.69 -3.37 24.73
C TYR A 77 -12.09 -3.01 25.20
N THR A 78 -13.04 -3.09 24.29
CA THR A 78 -14.43 -2.71 24.49
C THR A 78 -15.35 -3.84 24.03
N ASN A 79 -16.65 -3.72 24.25
CA ASN A 79 -17.63 -4.70 23.78
C ASN A 79 -17.75 -4.79 22.23
N ILE A 80 -17.12 -3.88 21.49
CA ILE A 80 -17.04 -3.89 20.03
C ILE A 80 -15.69 -4.42 19.50
N GLY A 81 -14.71 -4.65 20.38
CA GLY A 81 -13.40 -5.18 20.03
C GLY A 81 -12.22 -4.38 20.59
N ALA A 82 -11.03 -4.64 20.06
CA ALA A 82 -9.82 -3.88 20.31
C ALA A 82 -9.94 -2.51 19.61
N GLN A 83 -9.78 -1.44 20.39
CA GLN A 83 -9.81 -0.06 19.94
C GLN A 83 -8.38 0.47 19.83
N PHE A 84 -8.02 1.01 18.66
CA PHE A 84 -6.72 1.61 18.36
C PHE A 84 -6.92 3.11 18.20
N GLN A 85 -6.47 3.89 19.20
CA GLN A 85 -6.72 5.33 19.26
C GLN A 85 -5.56 6.17 18.73
N VAL A 86 -5.83 7.07 17.80
CA VAL A 86 -4.94 8.16 17.39
C VAL A 86 -5.52 9.48 17.89
N SER A 87 -4.84 10.10 18.85
CA SER A 87 -5.30 11.32 19.54
C SER A 87 -4.32 12.49 19.40
N ALA A 88 -3.06 12.21 19.10
CA ALA A 88 -2.02 13.22 18.94
C ALA A 88 -0.94 12.75 17.95
N SER A 89 -0.08 13.68 17.55
CA SER A 89 1.13 13.39 16.77
C SER A 89 1.98 12.32 17.45
N GLY A 90 2.44 11.36 16.67
CA GLY A 90 3.23 10.21 17.14
C GLY A 90 2.42 9.04 17.72
N ASP A 91 1.09 9.18 17.90
CA ASP A 91 0.26 8.02 18.25
C ASP A 91 0.24 7.03 17.08
N SER A 92 0.68 5.80 17.35
CA SER A 92 0.70 4.68 16.39
C SER A 92 0.37 3.35 17.09
N PRO A 93 -0.80 3.22 17.76
CA PRO A 93 -1.22 1.98 18.41
C PRO A 93 -1.08 0.79 17.47
N THR A 94 -0.22 -0.16 17.84
CA THR A 94 0.03 -1.35 17.03
C THR A 94 0.00 -2.61 17.90
N LEU A 95 -0.80 -3.58 17.48
CA LEU A 95 -0.90 -4.92 18.04
C LEU A 95 -0.30 -5.92 17.05
N ALA A 96 0.61 -6.78 17.49
CA ALA A 96 1.28 -7.75 16.62
C ALA A 96 1.07 -9.18 17.14
N SER A 97 0.97 -10.16 16.24
CA SER A 97 0.93 -11.58 16.61
C SER A 97 2.26 -12.03 17.23
N ASN A 98 2.19 -12.91 18.23
CA ASN A 98 3.38 -13.52 18.87
C ASN A 98 3.99 -14.64 18.01
N PHE A 99 3.46 -14.84 16.82
CA PHE A 99 3.78 -15.90 15.88
C PHE A 99 3.79 -15.34 14.46
N TYR A 100 4.37 -16.13 13.57
CA TYR A 100 4.37 -15.97 12.13
C TYR A 100 3.50 -17.06 11.50
N ILE A 101 3.01 -16.81 10.30
CA ILE A 101 2.42 -17.83 9.42
C ILE A 101 3.24 -17.96 8.15
N MET A 102 3.24 -19.12 7.52
CA MET A 102 3.92 -19.33 6.24
C MET A 102 2.92 -19.85 5.21
N PHE A 103 2.53 -18.96 4.30
CA PHE A 103 1.28 -19.04 3.56
C PHE A 103 0.07 -19.17 4.50
N GLY A 104 -1.13 -18.99 3.98
CA GLY A 104 -2.32 -19.11 4.81
C GLY A 104 -3.46 -18.19 4.44
N ARG A 105 -4.37 -18.07 5.40
CA ARG A 105 -5.55 -17.23 5.29
C ARG A 105 -5.72 -16.42 6.55
N VAL A 106 -5.79 -15.09 6.42
CA VAL A 106 -6.04 -14.15 7.53
C VAL A 106 -7.32 -13.41 7.21
N SER A 107 -8.33 -13.55 8.07
CA SER A 107 -9.58 -12.81 7.98
C SER A 107 -9.73 -11.93 9.21
N VAL A 108 -9.94 -10.62 9.00
CA VAL A 108 -10.07 -9.62 10.05
C VAL A 108 -11.43 -8.95 9.93
N THR A 109 -12.24 -8.99 10.99
CA THR A 109 -13.50 -8.24 11.08
C THR A 109 -13.27 -6.94 11.82
N MET A 110 -13.47 -5.81 11.16
CA MET A 110 -13.11 -4.50 11.69
C MET A 110 -13.92 -3.33 11.11
N ARG A 111 -13.79 -2.17 11.76
CA ARG A 111 -14.11 -0.83 11.25
C ARG A 111 -12.85 0.02 11.24
N SER A 112 -12.63 0.74 10.15
CA SER A 112 -11.51 1.68 10.05
C SER A 112 -11.80 2.99 10.81
N ALA A 113 -10.73 3.70 11.16
CA ALA A 113 -10.82 5.02 11.75
C ALA A 113 -11.29 6.06 10.73
N THR A 114 -12.01 7.09 11.19
CA THR A 114 -12.29 8.31 10.44
C THR A 114 -11.14 9.31 10.56
N GLY A 115 -11.21 10.40 9.79
CA GLY A 115 -10.31 11.55 9.90
C GLY A 115 -9.35 11.64 8.71
N VAL A 116 -9.27 12.83 8.10
CA VAL A 116 -8.28 13.09 7.05
C VAL A 116 -6.88 12.85 7.61
N GLY A 117 -6.03 12.16 6.85
CA GLY A 117 -4.66 11.84 7.25
C GLY A 117 -4.54 10.66 8.21
N ILE A 118 -5.64 10.13 8.76
CA ILE A 118 -5.62 8.93 9.61
C ILE A 118 -5.62 7.68 8.75
N VAL A 119 -4.79 6.72 9.13
CA VAL A 119 -4.64 5.44 8.46
C VAL A 119 -5.00 4.33 9.43
N SER A 120 -5.82 3.39 8.98
CA SER A 120 -5.99 2.08 9.63
C SER A 120 -5.29 1.03 8.78
N SER A 121 -4.64 0.06 9.41
CA SER A 121 -3.75 -0.88 8.71
C SER A 121 -3.90 -2.29 9.24
N VAL A 122 -3.97 -3.25 8.32
CA VAL A 122 -3.78 -4.69 8.56
C VAL A 122 -2.62 -5.14 7.70
N VAL A 123 -1.51 -5.51 8.32
CA VAL A 123 -0.25 -5.80 7.63
C VAL A 123 0.21 -7.21 7.98
N LEU A 124 0.48 -8.04 6.98
CA LEU A 124 1.31 -9.22 7.11
C LEU A 124 2.72 -8.81 6.69
N GLN A 125 3.72 -9.00 7.55
CA GLN A 125 5.09 -8.62 7.25
C GLN A 125 6.11 -9.63 7.76
N SER A 126 7.10 -9.94 6.93
CA SER A 126 8.21 -10.82 7.26
C SER A 126 9.42 -10.06 7.79
N ASP A 127 10.38 -10.82 8.33
CA ASP A 127 11.69 -10.28 8.70
C ASP A 127 12.55 -9.85 7.51
N ASP A 128 12.30 -10.34 6.29
CA ASP A 128 12.97 -9.82 5.09
C ASP A 128 12.25 -8.66 4.42
N LEU A 129 11.14 -8.20 5.01
CA LEU A 129 10.28 -7.11 4.54
C LEU A 129 9.50 -7.47 3.26
N ASP A 130 9.19 -8.75 3.06
CA ASP A 130 7.99 -9.13 2.31
C ASP A 130 6.76 -8.64 3.10
N GLU A 131 5.76 -8.12 2.38
CA GLU A 131 4.61 -7.44 2.97
C GLU A 131 3.35 -7.65 2.13
N ILE A 132 2.21 -7.82 2.81
CA ILE A 132 0.87 -7.79 2.22
C ILE A 132 -0.03 -6.99 3.15
N ASP A 133 -0.73 -5.99 2.64
CA ASP A 133 -1.50 -5.09 3.49
C ASP A 133 -2.90 -4.76 2.96
N TRP A 134 -3.68 -4.26 3.91
CA TRP A 134 -4.87 -3.43 3.70
C TRP A 134 -4.67 -2.09 4.42
N GLU A 135 -4.93 -0.99 3.72
CA GLU A 135 -4.81 0.37 4.23
C GLU A 135 -6.12 1.14 3.98
N TRP A 136 -6.74 1.64 5.05
CA TRP A 136 -7.90 2.53 4.96
C TRP A 136 -7.49 3.96 5.28
N LEU A 137 -7.89 4.89 4.43
CA LEU A 137 -7.69 6.31 4.66
C LEU A 137 -8.94 6.89 5.32
N GLY A 138 -8.82 7.52 6.48
CA GLY A 138 -9.95 7.99 7.27
C GLY A 138 -10.74 9.13 6.63
N GLY A 139 -10.19 9.77 5.60
CA GLY A 139 -10.88 10.73 4.74
C GLY A 139 -11.65 10.10 3.56
N ASP A 140 -11.51 8.80 3.32
CA ASP A 140 -12.16 8.07 2.22
C ASP A 140 -13.08 6.97 2.77
N ASN A 141 -14.40 7.19 2.68
CA ASN A 141 -15.43 6.27 3.16
C ASN A 141 -15.97 5.32 2.08
N VAL A 142 -15.34 5.27 0.89
CA VAL A 142 -15.83 4.44 -0.23
C VAL A 142 -14.80 3.43 -0.75
N ALA A 143 -13.59 3.40 -0.19
CA ALA A 143 -12.53 2.51 -0.65
C ALA A 143 -11.58 2.06 0.46
N VAL A 144 -10.89 0.97 0.18
CA VAL A 144 -9.71 0.48 0.90
C VAL A 144 -8.60 0.22 -0.11
N GLN A 145 -7.36 0.51 0.26
CA GLN A 145 -6.19 0.17 -0.54
C GLN A 145 -5.69 -1.23 -0.15
N SER A 146 -5.37 -2.05 -1.15
CA SER A 146 -4.56 -3.25 -0.97
C SER A 146 -3.17 -2.98 -1.56
N ASN A 147 -2.12 -3.46 -0.90
CA ASN A 147 -0.76 -3.31 -1.39
C ASN A 147 0.10 -4.53 -1.03
N TYR A 148 1.31 -4.57 -1.59
CA TYR A 148 2.30 -5.59 -1.27
C TYR A 148 3.71 -5.06 -1.51
N PHE A 149 4.68 -5.58 -0.77
CA PHE A 149 6.11 -5.34 -1.01
C PHE A 149 6.87 -6.65 -0.98
N GLY A 150 7.92 -6.75 -1.79
CA GLY A 150 8.85 -7.86 -1.74
C GLY A 150 10.21 -7.36 -1.28
N LYS A 151 10.79 -8.00 -0.26
CA LYS A 151 12.16 -7.76 0.23
C LYS A 151 12.44 -6.28 0.54
N GLY A 152 11.44 -5.55 1.03
CA GLY A 152 11.52 -4.13 1.34
C GLY A 152 11.74 -3.22 0.13
N ASN A 153 11.55 -3.72 -1.09
CA ASN A 153 11.79 -2.94 -2.29
C ASN A 153 10.72 -1.84 -2.46
N THR A 154 11.10 -0.57 -2.35
CA THR A 154 10.21 0.59 -2.53
C THR A 154 10.53 1.40 -3.78
N ASN A 155 11.24 0.82 -4.75
CA ASN A 155 11.66 1.52 -5.96
C ASN A 155 10.50 1.93 -6.88
N THR A 156 9.38 1.21 -6.78
CA THR A 156 8.14 1.48 -7.53
C THR A 156 6.95 1.50 -6.58
N TYR A 157 5.93 2.28 -6.93
CA TYR A 157 4.66 2.41 -6.19
C TYR A 157 3.46 1.94 -7.03
N ASP A 158 3.70 1.01 -7.95
CA ASP A 158 2.73 0.43 -8.91
C ASP A 158 1.92 -0.73 -8.34
N ARG A 159 2.03 -0.96 -7.02
CA ARG A 159 1.53 -2.17 -6.34
C ARG A 159 0.20 -1.95 -5.62
N ALA A 160 -0.13 -0.70 -5.32
CA ALA A 160 -1.37 -0.32 -4.68
C ALA A 160 -2.57 -0.50 -5.62
N ALA A 161 -3.67 -1.03 -5.12
CA ALA A 161 -4.96 -1.02 -5.81
C ALA A 161 -6.08 -0.64 -4.84
N PHE A 162 -6.88 0.36 -5.22
CA PHE A 162 -8.05 0.79 -4.46
C PHE A 162 -9.25 -0.08 -4.82
N ILE A 163 -9.87 -0.65 -3.79
CA ILE A 163 -11.01 -1.55 -3.88
C ILE A 163 -12.19 -0.85 -3.21
N SER A 164 -13.31 -0.73 -3.93
CA SER A 164 -14.52 -0.14 -3.37
C SER A 164 -15.06 -0.97 -2.20
N VAL A 165 -15.45 -0.29 -1.13
CA VAL A 165 -16.14 -0.84 0.04
C VAL A 165 -17.12 0.22 0.53
N ASN A 166 -18.31 -0.20 0.96
CA ASN A 166 -19.35 0.75 1.37
C ASN A 166 -19.22 1.01 2.87
N ASP A 167 -18.89 2.24 3.27
CA ASP A 167 -18.86 2.67 4.67
C ASP A 167 -17.95 1.84 5.59
N PRO A 168 -16.64 1.72 5.28
CA PRO A 168 -15.70 0.94 6.09
C PRO A 168 -15.45 1.55 7.49
N GLN A 169 -15.79 2.82 7.71
CA GLN A 169 -15.68 3.48 9.01
C GLN A 169 -16.93 3.28 9.89
N GLY A 170 -18.13 3.24 9.31
CA GLY A 170 -19.38 3.06 10.04
C GLY A 170 -19.79 1.60 10.23
N THR A 171 -19.47 0.74 9.26
CA THR A 171 -19.94 -0.63 9.16
C THR A 171 -18.81 -1.65 9.31
N GLU A 172 -19.05 -2.72 10.08
CA GLU A 172 -18.10 -3.83 10.20
C GLU A 172 -18.05 -4.62 8.90
N HIS A 173 -16.84 -4.83 8.39
CA HIS A 173 -16.56 -5.70 7.25
C HIS A 173 -15.54 -6.77 7.62
N THR A 174 -15.58 -7.91 6.93
CA THR A 174 -14.54 -8.93 7.02
C THR A 174 -13.61 -8.84 5.82
N TYR A 175 -12.36 -8.48 6.09
CA TYR A 175 -11.29 -8.39 5.10
C TYR A 175 -10.43 -9.64 5.17
N THR A 176 -10.30 -10.35 4.05
CA THR A 176 -9.54 -11.59 3.99
C THR A 176 -8.37 -11.46 3.03
N ILE A 177 -7.19 -11.85 3.49
CA ILE A 177 -6.01 -12.15 2.68
C ILE A 177 -5.87 -13.67 2.64
N GLU A 178 -5.89 -14.26 1.45
CA GLU A 178 -5.48 -15.64 1.21
C GLU A 178 -4.18 -15.62 0.41
N TRP A 179 -3.12 -16.14 1.02
CA TRP A 179 -1.75 -16.02 0.55
C TRP A 179 -1.16 -17.41 0.35
N THR A 180 -0.73 -17.69 -0.88
CA THR A 180 -0.18 -18.98 -1.29
C THR A 180 1.15 -18.80 -2.01
N SER A 181 1.83 -19.88 -2.39
CA SER A 181 3.00 -19.77 -3.27
C SER A 181 2.64 -19.30 -4.69
N LYS A 182 1.36 -19.39 -5.08
CA LYS A 182 0.87 -19.12 -6.44
C LYS A 182 0.22 -17.75 -6.59
N ALA A 183 -0.50 -17.29 -5.57
CA ALA A 183 -1.20 -16.00 -5.60
C ALA A 183 -1.57 -15.46 -4.20
N ILE A 184 -1.76 -14.15 -4.15
CA ILE A 184 -2.42 -13.43 -3.06
C ILE A 184 -3.82 -13.04 -3.54
N THR A 185 -4.82 -13.36 -2.75
CA THR A 185 -6.22 -13.02 -3.00
C THR A 185 -6.75 -12.17 -1.86
N TRP A 186 -7.27 -10.99 -2.21
CA TRP A 186 -7.93 -10.08 -1.29
C TRP A 186 -9.44 -10.18 -1.49
N SER A 187 -10.17 -10.39 -0.39
CA SER A 187 -11.63 -10.48 -0.37
C SER A 187 -12.23 -9.56 0.69
N ILE A 188 -13.43 -9.08 0.42
CA ILE A 188 -14.25 -8.29 1.36
C ILE A 188 -15.60 -8.98 1.48
N ASP A 189 -16.00 -9.32 2.70
CA ASP A 189 -17.26 -10.01 3.01
C ASP A 189 -17.46 -11.30 2.20
N GLY A 190 -16.36 -12.04 2.01
CA GLY A 190 -16.33 -13.29 1.24
C GLY A 190 -16.28 -13.11 -0.29
N ALA A 191 -16.40 -11.89 -0.80
CA ALA A 191 -16.33 -11.60 -2.23
C ALA A 191 -14.89 -11.28 -2.65
N VAL A 192 -14.36 -12.01 -3.64
CA VAL A 192 -13.00 -11.79 -4.17
C VAL A 192 -12.93 -10.47 -4.92
N ARG A 193 -12.01 -9.59 -4.51
CA ARG A 193 -11.87 -8.23 -5.04
C ARG A 193 -10.59 -8.02 -5.84
N ARG A 194 -9.51 -8.73 -5.48
CA ARG A 194 -8.23 -8.67 -6.18
C ARG A 194 -7.53 -10.01 -6.08
N VAL A 195 -6.86 -10.39 -7.18
CA VAL A 195 -5.93 -11.52 -7.22
C VAL A 195 -4.61 -11.02 -7.81
N LEU A 196 -3.51 -11.33 -7.15
CA LEU A 196 -2.15 -11.13 -7.64
C LEU A 196 -1.48 -12.49 -7.73
N THR A 197 -1.26 -13.00 -8.95
CA THR A 197 -0.45 -14.21 -9.15
C THR A 197 1.04 -13.89 -8.92
N ALA A 198 1.80 -14.86 -8.40
CA ALA A 198 3.22 -14.72 -8.16
C ALA A 198 3.97 -14.22 -9.40
N GLU A 199 3.71 -14.82 -10.55
CA GLU A 199 4.31 -14.45 -11.84
C GLU A 199 4.03 -12.99 -12.27
N ALA A 200 2.86 -12.45 -11.91
CA ALA A 200 2.45 -11.09 -12.27
C ALA A 200 2.93 -10.02 -11.28
N SER A 201 3.53 -10.43 -10.15
CA SER A 201 4.13 -9.51 -9.20
C SER A 201 5.36 -8.81 -9.77
N SER A 202 5.74 -7.69 -9.16
CA SER A 202 6.85 -6.85 -9.61
C SER A 202 8.13 -7.66 -9.82
N GLY A 203 8.87 -7.30 -10.88
CA GLY A 203 10.07 -8.04 -11.28
C GLY A 203 9.79 -9.44 -11.82
N GLY A 204 8.56 -9.73 -12.26
CA GLY A 204 8.19 -11.04 -12.82
C GLY A 204 8.23 -12.17 -11.78
N GLY A 205 7.79 -11.89 -10.55
CA GLY A 205 7.85 -12.85 -9.44
C GLY A 205 8.95 -12.62 -8.42
N MET A 206 9.98 -11.82 -8.76
CA MET A 206 11.11 -11.58 -7.86
C MET A 206 10.71 -10.92 -6.52
N TYR A 207 9.68 -10.07 -6.55
CA TYR A 207 9.17 -9.34 -5.38
C TYR A 207 7.81 -9.84 -4.92
N TYR A 208 7.47 -11.10 -5.23
CA TYR A 208 6.30 -11.74 -4.63
C TYR A 208 6.56 -12.05 -3.14
N PRO A 209 5.65 -11.65 -2.21
CA PRO A 209 5.72 -12.01 -0.80
C PRO A 209 5.67 -13.53 -0.61
N GLN A 210 6.71 -14.09 -0.01
CA GLN A 210 6.93 -15.54 -0.02
C GLN A 210 7.68 -16.06 1.20
N THR A 211 7.80 -15.27 2.26
CA THR A 211 8.51 -15.65 3.49
C THR A 211 7.61 -15.46 4.71
N PRO A 212 7.87 -16.14 5.85
CA PRO A 212 6.97 -16.16 6.99
C PRO A 212 6.63 -14.75 7.47
N MET A 213 5.33 -14.47 7.70
CA MET A 213 4.85 -13.14 8.06
C MET A 213 4.16 -13.11 9.42
N GLN A 214 4.51 -12.10 10.21
CA GLN A 214 3.78 -11.68 11.41
C GLN A 214 2.57 -10.85 10.98
N ILE A 215 1.47 -10.93 11.74
CA ILE A 215 0.27 -10.13 11.52
C ILE A 215 0.31 -8.92 12.45
N LYS A 216 0.16 -7.73 11.91
CA LYS A 216 0.14 -6.45 12.61
C LYS A 216 -1.19 -5.73 12.32
N LEU A 217 -1.78 -5.18 13.37
CA LEU A 217 -3.02 -4.41 13.35
C LEU A 217 -2.72 -3.05 13.96
N GLY A 218 -3.13 -1.96 13.35
CA GLY A 218 -2.90 -0.66 13.96
C GLY A 218 -3.53 0.50 13.23
N ALA A 219 -3.51 1.65 13.91
CA ALA A 219 -3.88 2.92 13.33
C ALA A 219 -2.79 3.95 13.62
N TRP A 220 -2.61 4.90 12.70
CA TRP A 220 -1.56 5.91 12.79
C TRP A 220 -1.92 7.13 11.94
N SER A 221 -1.14 8.20 12.05
CA SER A 221 -1.34 9.44 11.30
C SER A 221 -0.37 9.51 10.12
N GLY A 222 -0.86 9.18 8.91
CA GLY A 222 -0.15 9.41 7.65
C GLY A 222 -0.06 10.90 7.30
N GLY A 223 -1.06 11.67 7.69
CA GLY A 223 -1.12 13.12 7.57
C GLY A 223 -0.36 13.90 8.65
N ASP A 224 0.47 13.24 9.47
CA ASP A 224 1.27 13.91 10.49
C ASP A 224 2.23 14.93 9.81
N PRO A 225 2.31 16.19 10.28
CA PRO A 225 3.22 17.18 9.71
C PRO A 225 4.71 16.81 9.72
N SER A 226 5.11 15.82 10.53
CA SER A 226 6.47 15.28 10.56
C SER A 226 6.76 14.24 9.47
N ASN A 227 5.73 13.73 8.78
CA ASN A 227 5.89 12.77 7.70
C ASN A 227 6.35 13.45 6.40
N PRO A 228 6.92 12.68 5.45
CA PRO A 228 7.19 13.18 4.11
C PRO A 228 5.91 13.67 3.40
N ASP A 229 6.04 14.73 2.60
CA ASP A 229 4.91 15.32 1.85
C ASP A 229 4.14 14.29 1.00
N GLY A 230 4.86 13.32 0.40
CA GLY A 230 4.24 12.25 -0.38
C GLY A 230 3.34 11.34 0.46
N THR A 231 3.74 11.05 1.70
CA THR A 231 2.94 10.26 2.65
C THR A 231 1.71 11.04 3.10
N ILE A 232 1.89 12.33 3.42
CA ILE A 232 0.77 13.21 3.80
C ILE A 232 -0.25 13.31 2.66
N GLN A 233 0.24 13.48 1.43
CA GLN A 233 -0.62 13.53 0.24
C GLN A 233 -1.34 12.20 0.01
N TRP A 234 -0.63 11.07 0.11
CA TRP A 234 -1.24 9.74 0.00
C TRP A 234 -2.32 9.52 1.06
N ALA A 235 -2.10 9.96 2.30
CA ALA A 235 -3.06 9.84 3.40
C ALA A 235 -4.29 10.77 3.26
N GLY A 236 -4.35 11.58 2.20
CA GLY A 236 -5.45 12.49 1.90
C GLY A 236 -5.30 13.90 2.46
N GLY A 237 -4.16 14.23 3.07
CA GLY A 237 -3.85 15.56 3.61
C GLY A 237 -3.43 15.53 5.07
N TYR A 238 -3.23 16.72 5.64
CA TYR A 238 -2.81 16.87 7.05
C TYR A 238 -3.88 16.38 8.02
N THR A 239 -3.43 15.70 9.07
CA THR A 239 -4.27 15.29 10.19
C THR A 239 -4.59 16.47 11.10
N ASP A 240 -5.87 16.73 11.32
CA ASP A 240 -6.34 17.68 12.35
C ASP A 240 -6.66 16.92 13.65
N TYR A 241 -5.68 16.82 14.54
CA TYR A 241 -5.85 16.13 15.83
C TYR A 241 -6.95 16.73 16.73
N SER A 242 -7.37 17.98 16.49
CA SER A 242 -8.47 18.59 17.25
C SER A 242 -9.85 17.98 16.94
N GLN A 243 -9.96 17.26 15.82
CA GLN A 243 -11.16 16.49 15.43
C GLN A 243 -11.17 15.06 16.02
N GLY A 244 -10.08 14.67 16.70
CA GLY A 244 -9.95 13.36 17.33
C GLY A 244 -10.69 13.25 18.68
N PRO A 245 -10.49 12.13 19.40
CA PRO A 245 -9.66 11.00 19.02
C PRO A 245 -10.27 10.18 17.89
N PHE A 246 -9.41 9.68 17.00
CA PHE A 246 -9.79 8.78 15.90
C PHE A 246 -9.58 7.33 16.35
N ASN A 247 -10.53 6.44 16.05
CA ASN A 247 -10.50 5.08 16.58
C ASN A 247 -10.78 4.06 15.48
N MET A 248 -9.82 3.17 15.26
CA MET A 248 -10.03 1.91 14.53
C MET A 248 -10.52 0.85 15.52
N PHE A 249 -11.40 -0.04 15.08
CA PHE A 249 -11.93 -1.13 15.89
C PHE A 249 -11.72 -2.47 15.20
N VAL A 250 -11.02 -3.39 15.85
CA VAL A 250 -10.91 -4.78 15.39
C VAL A 250 -11.70 -5.68 16.31
N ARG A 251 -12.74 -6.31 15.77
CA ARG A 251 -13.62 -7.21 16.52
C ARG A 251 -12.97 -8.57 16.71
N SER A 252 -12.53 -9.18 15.61
CA SER A 252 -12.07 -10.57 15.61
C SER A 252 -11.15 -10.91 14.44
N LEU A 253 -10.36 -11.97 14.62
CA LEU A 253 -9.56 -12.58 13.57
C LEU A 253 -9.85 -14.07 13.45
N SER A 254 -9.75 -14.59 12.23
CA SER A 254 -9.61 -16.02 11.93
C SER A 254 -8.37 -16.21 11.08
N ILE A 255 -7.47 -17.08 11.53
CA ILE A 255 -6.15 -17.28 10.93
C ILE A 255 -5.95 -18.77 10.68
N GLN A 256 -5.51 -19.11 9.48
CA GLN A 256 -5.09 -20.45 9.10
C GLN A 256 -3.66 -20.35 8.59
N ASP A 257 -2.72 -20.92 9.32
CA ASP A 257 -1.38 -21.17 8.83
C ASP A 257 -1.43 -22.40 7.91
N TYR A 258 -0.97 -22.26 6.68
CA TYR A 258 -0.89 -23.40 5.76
C TYR A 258 0.35 -24.25 5.99
N SER A 259 1.08 -23.99 7.07
CA SER A 259 2.24 -24.75 7.49
C SER A 259 2.03 -25.29 8.92
N THR A 260 2.83 -26.28 9.30
CA THR A 260 2.87 -26.86 10.65
C THR A 260 4.27 -26.70 11.25
N GLY A 261 4.41 -26.97 12.54
CA GLY A 261 5.68 -26.93 13.27
C GLY A 261 5.72 -25.84 14.33
N GLU A 262 6.87 -25.72 14.99
CA GLU A 262 7.05 -24.82 16.14
C GLU A 262 7.65 -23.47 15.75
N SER A 263 8.46 -23.44 14.68
CA SER A 263 9.12 -22.23 14.21
C SER A 263 9.55 -22.33 12.74
N TYR A 264 9.74 -21.16 12.12
CA TYR A 264 10.30 -21.00 10.78
C TYR A 264 11.71 -20.43 10.84
N TYR A 265 12.60 -20.88 9.96
CA TYR A 265 13.92 -20.28 9.80
C TYR A 265 14.35 -20.24 8.34
N TYR A 266 15.20 -19.26 8.02
CA TYR A 266 15.80 -19.08 6.72
C TYR A 266 17.06 -19.93 6.65
N SER A 267 17.12 -20.94 5.76
CA SER A 267 18.30 -21.79 5.62
C SER A 267 19.46 -21.10 4.88
N ASP A 268 19.18 -19.99 4.22
CA ASP A 268 20.13 -19.14 3.50
C ASP A 268 19.63 -17.68 3.44
N THR A 269 20.36 -16.81 2.75
CA THR A 269 20.07 -15.36 2.67
C THR A 269 19.32 -14.96 1.38
N SER A 270 18.67 -15.90 0.69
CA SER A 270 18.03 -15.61 -0.62
C SER A 270 16.69 -14.88 -0.51
N GLY A 271 16.00 -14.99 0.64
CA GLY A 271 14.60 -14.52 0.78
C GLY A 271 13.63 -15.27 -0.13
N SER A 272 13.93 -16.52 -0.44
CA SER A 272 13.11 -17.40 -1.28
C SER A 272 12.30 -18.33 -0.39
N TYR A 273 11.04 -18.62 -0.74
CA TYR A 273 10.25 -19.55 0.05
C TYR A 273 10.88 -20.96 0.12
N GLN A 274 11.68 -21.33 -0.88
CA GLN A 274 12.45 -22.58 -0.92
C GLN A 274 13.57 -22.64 0.12
N SER A 275 14.01 -21.51 0.69
CA SER A 275 14.96 -21.49 1.81
C SER A 275 14.28 -21.57 3.17
N ILE A 276 12.95 -21.44 3.22
CA ILE A 276 12.20 -21.52 4.47
C ILE A 276 12.11 -22.97 4.91
N ARG A 277 12.41 -23.20 6.18
CA ARG A 277 12.29 -24.48 6.85
C ARG A 277 11.37 -24.33 8.05
N SER A 278 10.61 -25.38 8.34
CA SER A 278 9.84 -25.49 9.57
C SER A 278 10.51 -26.48 10.52
N ASN A 279 10.68 -26.08 11.78
CA ASN A 279 11.14 -26.99 12.83
C ASN A 279 9.98 -27.86 13.32
N GLY A 280 10.12 -29.18 13.21
CA GLY A 280 9.09 -30.12 13.66
C GLY A 280 7.82 -30.13 12.80
N GLY A 281 7.84 -29.54 11.61
CA GLY A 281 6.68 -29.50 10.73
C GLY A 281 7.03 -29.32 9.25
N THR A 282 6.03 -28.95 8.48
CA THR A 282 6.10 -28.86 7.02
C THR A 282 5.46 -27.57 6.52
N ILE A 283 6.07 -26.98 5.50
CA ILE A 283 5.49 -25.83 4.79
C ILE A 283 4.38 -26.31 3.87
N GLY A 284 3.31 -25.52 3.72
CA GLY A 284 2.29 -25.69 2.68
C GLY A 284 1.54 -27.03 2.67
N VAL A 285 1.02 -27.45 3.82
CA VAL A 285 0.15 -28.63 3.99
C VAL A 285 -1.35 -28.35 3.82
N GLY A 286 -1.75 -27.09 3.58
CA GLY A 286 -3.15 -26.67 3.44
C GLY A 286 -3.62 -26.46 1.99
N ALA A 287 -4.93 -26.24 1.81
CA ALA A 287 -5.57 -25.96 0.52
C ALA A 287 -5.05 -24.66 -0.11
N GLY A 288 -3.89 -24.72 -0.76
CA GLY A 288 -3.26 -23.60 -1.45
C GLY A 288 -1.78 -23.39 -1.10
N GLY A 289 -1.27 -23.95 0.00
CA GLY A 289 0.17 -23.99 0.20
C GLY A 289 0.75 -25.06 -0.72
N ASP A 290 1.61 -24.73 -1.68
CA ASP A 290 2.24 -25.77 -2.49
C ASP A 290 3.76 -25.60 -2.55
N PRO A 291 4.51 -26.32 -1.71
CA PRO A 291 5.97 -26.33 -1.70
C PRO A 291 6.59 -27.43 -2.59
N GLY A 292 5.84 -28.11 -3.46
CA GLY A 292 6.41 -29.16 -4.34
C GLY A 292 5.49 -29.88 -5.34
N GLY A 293 4.26 -29.45 -5.57
CA GLY A 293 3.30 -30.09 -6.46
C GLY A 293 3.53 -29.79 -7.94
N SER A 294 4.06 -30.78 -8.65
CA SER A 294 4.02 -30.82 -10.11
C SER A 294 2.57 -30.84 -10.63
N GLY A 295 2.20 -29.86 -11.45
CA GLY A 295 1.35 -30.14 -12.61
C GLY A 295 -0.14 -29.76 -12.59
N THR A 296 -0.59 -28.76 -11.83
CA THR A 296 -1.89 -28.13 -12.13
C THR A 296 -1.78 -26.61 -12.27
N GLU A 297 -2.20 -26.12 -13.44
CA GLU A 297 -2.33 -24.71 -13.76
C GLU A 297 -3.15 -24.00 -12.67
N TYR A 298 -2.60 -22.95 -12.07
CA TYR A 298 -3.34 -22.15 -11.10
C TYR A 298 -4.54 -21.53 -11.82
N THR A 299 -5.75 -21.85 -11.37
CA THR A 299 -6.96 -21.18 -11.86
C THR A 299 -7.30 -20.08 -10.86
N PRO A 300 -7.11 -18.79 -11.20
CA PRO A 300 -7.48 -17.70 -10.31
C PRO A 300 -8.96 -17.78 -9.94
N PRO A 301 -9.33 -17.47 -8.68
CA PRO A 301 -10.73 -17.34 -8.33
C PRO A 301 -11.37 -16.22 -9.14
N THR A 302 -12.66 -16.38 -9.47
CA THR A 302 -13.38 -15.39 -10.27
C THR A 302 -13.53 -14.08 -9.49
N LEU A 303 -13.14 -12.97 -10.11
CA LEU A 303 -13.38 -11.64 -9.56
C LEU A 303 -14.89 -11.39 -9.45
N THR A 304 -15.33 -10.89 -8.30
CA THR A 304 -16.71 -10.44 -8.14
C THR A 304 -16.83 -9.01 -8.66
N ASN A 305 -17.61 -8.80 -9.72
CA ASN A 305 -17.72 -7.51 -10.40
C ASN A 305 -18.26 -6.41 -9.48
N ILE A 306 -17.38 -5.53 -9.02
CA ILE A 306 -17.68 -4.14 -8.62
C ILE A 306 -16.61 -3.26 -9.29
N PRO A 307 -16.98 -2.09 -9.86
CA PRO A 307 -16.04 -1.24 -10.60
C PRO A 307 -14.82 -0.87 -9.75
N ILE A 308 -13.63 -1.17 -10.28
CA ILE A 308 -12.35 -0.76 -9.71
C ILE A 308 -12.13 0.69 -10.16
N ASN A 309 -12.09 1.64 -9.22
CA ASN A 309 -11.70 3.01 -9.55
C ASN A 309 -10.18 3.12 -9.39
N ASN A 310 -9.44 3.04 -10.50
CA ASN A 310 -7.98 3.24 -10.52
C ASN A 310 -7.59 4.74 -10.37
N GLY A 311 -8.53 5.60 -9.97
CA GLY A 311 -8.33 7.04 -9.85
C GLY A 311 -7.99 7.47 -8.41
N ILE A 312 -7.05 8.41 -8.30
CA ILE A 312 -6.83 9.21 -7.09
C ILE A 312 -8.16 9.89 -6.69
N PRO A 313 -8.56 9.89 -5.40
CA PRO A 313 -9.72 10.64 -4.95
C PRO A 313 -9.61 12.13 -5.35
N GLY A 314 -10.57 12.64 -6.14
CA GLY A 314 -10.69 14.07 -6.46
C GLY A 314 -10.41 14.50 -7.91
N SER A 315 -10.27 13.60 -8.88
CA SER A 315 -10.16 13.98 -10.30
C SER A 315 -11.46 13.69 -11.09
N PRO A 316 -11.98 14.62 -11.92
CA PRO A 316 -13.17 14.37 -12.73
C PRO A 316 -12.84 13.36 -13.84
N SER A 317 -13.50 12.21 -13.83
CA SER A 317 -13.33 11.17 -14.83
C SER A 317 -13.89 11.61 -16.18
N THR A 318 -13.04 11.58 -17.21
CA THR A 318 -13.49 11.58 -18.62
C THR A 318 -13.44 10.13 -19.09
N GLU A 319 -14.60 9.48 -19.18
CA GLU A 319 -14.70 8.11 -19.68
C GLU A 319 -14.25 8.02 -21.14
N THR A 320 -13.31 7.12 -21.44
CA THR A 320 -13.09 6.64 -22.80
C THR A 320 -13.29 5.13 -22.79
N LEU A 321 -14.51 4.70 -23.11
CA LEU A 321 -14.88 3.29 -23.26
C LEU A 321 -14.27 2.75 -24.56
N THR A 322 -13.38 1.76 -24.45
CA THR A 322 -12.90 1.00 -25.63
C THR A 322 -13.78 -0.23 -25.78
N ILE A 323 -14.78 -0.15 -26.66
CA ILE A 323 -15.64 -1.30 -27.01
C ILE A 323 -14.95 -2.11 -28.12
N THR A 324 -14.61 -3.37 -27.83
CA THR A 324 -14.13 -4.35 -28.81
C THR A 324 -15.28 -4.72 -29.74
N ARG A 325 -15.23 -4.24 -30.99
CA ARG A 325 -16.27 -4.50 -32.01
C ARG A 325 -16.02 -5.84 -32.72
N THR A 326 -16.93 -6.79 -32.53
CA THR A 326 -17.01 -8.02 -33.33
C THR A 326 -17.32 -7.67 -34.79
N ARG A 327 -16.51 -8.19 -35.70
CA ARG A 327 -16.50 -7.85 -37.14
C ARG A 327 -17.63 -8.58 -37.86
N THR A 328 -18.70 -7.89 -38.23
CA THR A 328 -19.63 -8.34 -39.29
C THR A 328 -19.22 -7.72 -40.63
N PRO A 329 -19.28 -8.45 -41.75
CA PRO A 329 -18.85 -7.95 -43.06
C PRO A 329 -19.79 -6.84 -43.56
N TYR A 330 -19.18 -5.73 -43.93
CA TYR A 330 -19.83 -4.52 -44.46
C TYR A 330 -20.29 -4.73 -45.90
N ILE A 331 -21.58 -4.44 -46.15
CA ILE A 331 -22.16 -4.29 -47.49
C ILE A 331 -22.21 -2.78 -47.77
N PRO A 332 -21.54 -2.26 -48.81
CA PRO A 332 -21.61 -0.84 -49.15
C PRO A 332 -22.98 -0.46 -49.74
N PRO A 333 -23.63 0.64 -49.29
CA PRO A 333 -24.84 1.18 -49.90
C PRO A 333 -24.56 1.91 -51.22
N THR A 334 -25.52 1.88 -52.14
CA THR A 334 -25.36 2.23 -53.57
C THR A 334 -25.75 3.66 -53.97
N SER A 335 -25.91 4.61 -53.05
CA SER A 335 -26.10 6.03 -53.44
C SER A 335 -25.90 7.00 -52.28
N ALA A 336 -25.38 8.19 -52.61
CA ALA A 336 -25.04 9.26 -51.67
C ALA A 336 -26.24 10.21 -51.47
N GLU A 337 -27.02 10.02 -50.39
CA GLU A 337 -28.02 11.03 -50.01
C GLU A 337 -28.39 11.11 -48.52
N GLU A 338 -27.75 10.38 -47.60
CA GLU A 338 -28.06 10.51 -46.16
C GLU A 338 -26.87 11.03 -45.37
N TYR A 339 -26.66 12.35 -45.45
CA TYR A 339 -25.93 13.11 -44.46
C TYR A 339 -26.72 14.40 -44.19
N TRP A 340 -26.98 14.68 -42.90
CA TRP A 340 -27.58 15.90 -42.31
C TRP A 340 -29.08 15.89 -41.95
N ALA A 341 -29.37 15.55 -40.68
CA ALA A 341 -30.31 16.26 -39.80
C ALA A 341 -29.77 16.10 -38.36
N GLY A 342 -29.19 17.14 -37.72
CA GLY A 342 -29.88 18.12 -36.84
C GLY A 342 -30.16 17.48 -35.48
N THR A 343 -29.68 17.92 -34.30
CA THR A 343 -29.66 19.24 -33.62
C THR A 343 -28.83 19.06 -32.32
N GLY A 344 -28.04 19.97 -31.71
CA GLY A 344 -27.96 21.42 -31.71
C GLY A 344 -28.43 21.99 -30.36
N TYR A 345 -27.55 22.53 -29.50
CA TYR A 345 -27.83 23.69 -28.61
C TYR A 345 -26.53 24.43 -28.20
N ARG A 346 -26.67 25.77 -28.06
CA ARG A 346 -25.66 26.83 -28.18
C ARG A 346 -25.14 27.38 -26.84
N VAL A 347 -23.93 27.96 -26.91
CA VAL A 347 -23.27 28.83 -25.92
C VAL A 347 -23.65 30.30 -26.14
N SER A 348 -23.82 31.08 -25.06
CA SER A 348 -23.91 32.55 -25.09
C SER A 348 -22.77 33.22 -24.31
N SER A 349 -22.11 34.20 -24.93
CA SER A 349 -20.99 34.99 -24.41
C SER A 349 -21.44 36.35 -23.86
N ALA A 350 -20.78 36.84 -22.80
CA ALA A 350 -20.75 38.27 -22.45
C ALA A 350 -19.31 38.70 -22.11
N ARG A 351 -18.89 39.85 -22.67
CA ARG A 351 -17.55 40.45 -22.61
C ARG A 351 -17.35 41.29 -21.35
N GLY A 352 -16.11 41.35 -20.85
CA GLY A 352 -15.63 42.43 -19.97
C GLY A 352 -14.21 42.21 -19.44
N ARG A 353 -13.22 42.87 -20.04
CA ARG A 353 -11.91 43.25 -19.42
C ARG A 353 -12.04 44.74 -19.04
N PRO A 354 -11.42 45.27 -17.97
CA PRO A 354 -9.95 45.45 -17.95
C PRO A 354 -9.21 45.59 -16.58
N ARG A 355 -7.89 45.35 -16.61
CA ARG A 355 -6.77 46.21 -16.13
C ARG A 355 -5.66 45.46 -15.35
N LEU A 356 -4.43 45.76 -15.76
CA LEU A 356 -3.14 45.43 -15.17
C LEU A 356 -2.84 46.35 -13.97
N GLY A 357 -2.09 45.82 -13.00
CA GLY A 357 -1.37 46.58 -11.98
C GLY A 357 -0.11 45.80 -11.56
N ASN A 358 1.05 46.36 -11.88
CA ASN A 358 2.39 45.92 -11.46
C ASN A 358 2.63 46.20 -9.96
N THR A 359 3.46 45.36 -9.33
CA THR A 359 4.61 45.70 -8.46
C THR A 359 5.28 44.37 -8.09
N ASP A 360 6.53 44.09 -8.52
CA ASP A 360 7.79 44.32 -7.77
C ASP A 360 7.73 43.72 -6.34
N LEU A 361 8.64 42.89 -5.82
CA LEU A 361 10.09 43.07 -5.79
C LEU A 361 10.76 41.93 -4.97
N PHE A 362 12.05 41.71 -5.24
CA PHE A 362 13.11 41.11 -4.40
C PHE A 362 13.22 39.59 -4.15
N VAL A 363 14.13 39.01 -4.93
CA VAL A 363 15.05 37.94 -4.49
C VAL A 363 16.09 38.54 -3.52
N ARG A 364 16.26 37.93 -2.34
CA ARG A 364 17.49 38.04 -1.54
C ARG A 364 18.01 36.65 -1.23
N PHE A 365 19.20 36.37 -1.74
CA PHE A 365 20.14 35.40 -1.18
C PHE A 365 20.83 36.03 0.03
N SER A 366 20.92 35.29 1.13
CA SER A 366 22.08 35.28 2.03
C SER A 366 21.94 34.19 3.09
N GLU A 367 22.90 33.27 3.02
CA GLU A 367 23.47 32.36 4.01
C GLU A 367 23.09 32.52 5.48
N LEU A 368 22.90 31.40 6.19
CA LEU A 368 23.72 31.10 7.36
C LEU A 368 23.73 29.59 7.68
N LEU A 369 24.95 29.06 7.80
CA LEU A 369 25.27 27.78 8.42
C LEU A 369 24.65 27.67 9.82
N LEU A 370 24.23 26.47 10.20
CA LEU A 370 24.45 25.89 11.54
C LEU A 370 24.26 24.37 11.45
N ILE A 371 25.38 23.65 11.34
CA ILE A 371 25.48 22.21 11.62
C ILE A 371 25.67 22.05 13.13
N PRO A 372 25.03 21.05 13.75
CA PRO A 372 25.70 20.31 14.81
C PRO A 372 25.89 18.82 14.44
N PRO A 373 26.98 18.20 14.91
CA PRO A 373 27.51 16.96 14.36
C PRO A 373 27.15 15.76 15.24
N TYR A 374 26.89 14.57 14.67
CA TYR A 374 27.20 13.32 15.38
C TYR A 374 27.49 12.15 14.42
N ILE A 375 28.62 11.51 14.73
CA ILE A 375 29.03 10.13 14.46
C ILE A 375 29.71 9.85 13.11
N PHE A 376 31.03 9.61 13.18
CA PHE A 376 31.62 8.40 12.60
C PHE A 376 32.71 7.83 13.51
N ALA A 377 32.79 6.52 13.42
CA ALA A 377 33.45 5.58 14.30
C ALA A 377 34.95 5.38 14.00
N LEU A 378 35.64 4.88 15.04
CA LEU A 378 36.72 3.87 15.03
C LEU A 378 38.00 4.10 14.21
N GLY A 379 39.12 4.01 14.94
CA GLY A 379 40.22 3.10 14.57
C GLY A 379 41.61 3.73 14.51
N TRP A 380 42.60 2.93 14.91
CA TRP A 380 44.06 3.17 14.93
C TRP A 380 44.53 4.02 16.13
N GLY A 381 45.42 3.59 17.03
CA GLY A 381 46.38 2.51 16.98
C GLY A 381 47.74 3.04 17.44
N VAL A 382 48.21 2.56 18.59
CA VAL A 382 49.62 2.41 19.01
C VAL A 382 50.38 3.64 19.58
N LEU A 383 51.17 3.35 20.63
CA LEU A 383 52.16 4.15 21.39
C LEU A 383 51.56 5.20 22.35
N GLY A 384 51.87 5.27 23.65
CA GLY A 384 52.87 4.63 24.48
C GLY A 384 53.10 5.52 25.72
N ALA A 385 53.70 4.92 26.76
CA ALA A 385 54.34 5.54 27.92
C ALA A 385 53.49 5.89 29.17
N LEU A 386 53.74 5.07 30.19
CA LEU A 386 54.09 5.43 31.59
C LEU A 386 53.26 6.50 32.31
N LEU A 387 52.59 6.08 33.39
CA LEU A 387 52.93 6.48 34.75
C LEU A 387 52.13 5.65 35.77
N LEU A 388 52.88 4.84 36.52
CA LEU A 388 52.61 4.18 37.81
C LEU A 388 51.53 3.09 37.89
#